data_AF-A0A835MBR0-F1
#
_entry.id   AF-A0A835MBR0-F1
#
_cell.length_a   1.000
_cell.length_b   1.000
_cell.length_c   1.000
_cell.angle_alpha   90.00
_cell.angle_beta   90.00
_cell.angle_gamma   90.00
#
_symmetry.space_group_name_H-M   'P 1'
#
loop_
_entity.id
_entity.type
_entity.pdbx_description
1 polymer ?
#
loop_
_entity_poly.entity_id
_entity_poly.type
_entity_poly.pdbx_seq_one_letter_code
_entity_poly.pdbx_strand_id
1 'polypeptide(L)'
;MSQNQFPSLGTFQSAISTSSRVHTHIFHSVSMHPLPSGTMDLKLTMKRCSTLIPWNDTERRTMFLSDLEQYLNFNIGTISFFSASSNFPPETVLAKLEKAYRKALVYYDYLAGRLKINTQQGRLEIDCNSAGAGFVVISSELALAELGDLVSSIPAFLQLETMRPEKCLFVIQVILFQCGGFAITTCMNHVTFDGWSLKMFLHDLTYLFANDNLLISPYNDRQPLSIPSPSHLTFPHLKDLDLELAPKGHESDLTSFQVKSLELETKIFRFEPNDIINLKEKAVKDGSKDYTGGAGISRFKVITAHTWRCKALARNAGKDPEKKSAIHYPVDIRPRLKCPQLPPSYTGNATIDVNWKATCRELEEKPFPELVEMVSNASSEITEEYIKRIIDSGEWLSGFPHGDVIVSSWMNLGFEDVEYPWGKPKCVCPLVLSDWNDIIILFRENKCDGRANILVTLPHEEMDKFQSLFQMFMEKP
;
A
#
# COMPACT_ATOMS: atom_id res chain seq x y z
N MET A 1 -51.47 -4.51 5.27
CA MET A 1 -50.93 -5.73 4.64
C MET A 1 -50.79 -5.48 3.15
N SER A 2 -49.58 -5.16 2.69
CA SER A 2 -49.21 -5.16 1.28
C SER A 2 -47.71 -5.41 1.22
N GLN A 3 -47.35 -6.64 0.92
CA GLN A 3 -45.96 -7.08 0.72
C GLN A 3 -45.45 -6.45 -0.58
N ASN A 4 -44.43 -5.61 -0.49
CA ASN A 4 -43.62 -5.25 -1.65
C ASN A 4 -42.57 -6.35 -1.83
N GLN A 5 -42.81 -7.23 -2.79
CA GLN A 5 -41.84 -8.22 -3.25
C GLN A 5 -40.71 -7.51 -4.01
N PHE A 6 -39.47 -7.70 -3.57
CA PHE A 6 -38.28 -7.39 -4.34
C PHE A 6 -38.17 -8.35 -5.54
N PRO A 7 -37.71 -7.90 -6.73
CA PRO A 7 -37.55 -8.80 -7.86
C PRO A 7 -36.41 -9.80 -7.60
N SER A 8 -36.69 -11.07 -7.88
CA SER A 8 -35.75 -12.20 -7.79
C SER A 8 -34.56 -12.08 -8.76
N LEU A 9 -33.41 -12.65 -8.38
CA LEU A 9 -32.11 -12.67 -9.08
C LEU A 9 -32.09 -13.12 -10.56
N GLY A 10 -33.22 -13.49 -11.17
CA GLY A 10 -33.29 -14.00 -12.54
C GLY A 10 -33.26 -12.96 -13.67
N THR A 11 -33.37 -11.66 -13.38
CA THR A 11 -33.39 -10.60 -14.40
C THR A 11 -32.01 -10.02 -14.74
N PHE A 12 -30.93 -10.56 -14.17
CA PHE A 12 -29.56 -10.01 -14.26
C PHE A 12 -28.79 -10.30 -15.56
N GLN A 13 -29.41 -10.89 -16.60
CA GLN A 13 -28.71 -11.34 -17.81
C GLN A 13 -28.97 -10.56 -19.11
N SER A 14 -29.86 -9.55 -19.15
CA SER A 14 -30.29 -8.97 -20.46
C SER A 14 -30.05 -7.47 -20.68
N ALA A 15 -29.15 -6.81 -19.95
CA ALA A 15 -28.80 -5.42 -20.26
C ALA A 15 -27.35 -5.13 -19.92
N ILE A 16 -26.45 -5.33 -20.90
CA ILE A 16 -25.19 -4.61 -21.20
C ILE A 16 -24.56 -5.42 -22.35
N SER A 17 -24.99 -5.11 -23.56
CA SER A 17 -24.40 -5.59 -24.80
C SER A 17 -24.47 -4.43 -25.78
N THR A 18 -23.52 -3.50 -25.67
CA THR A 18 -23.11 -2.54 -26.71
C THR A 18 -21.95 -1.68 -26.19
N SER A 19 -20.77 -2.28 -26.06
CA SER A 19 -19.49 -1.55 -26.12
C SER A 19 -18.40 -2.50 -26.58
N SER A 20 -17.86 -2.27 -27.78
CA SER A 20 -16.88 -3.12 -28.48
C SER A 20 -15.45 -3.08 -27.89
N ARG A 21 -15.28 -2.74 -26.60
CA ARG A 21 -13.96 -2.45 -26.01
C ARG A 21 -13.75 -3.00 -24.58
N VAL A 22 -14.42 -4.10 -24.21
CA VAL A 22 -14.22 -4.79 -22.92
C VAL A 22 -13.89 -6.26 -23.19
N HIS A 23 -12.70 -6.70 -22.81
CA HIS A 23 -12.40 -8.14 -22.76
C HIS A 23 -12.95 -8.66 -21.43
N THR A 24 -14.10 -9.33 -21.50
CA THR A 24 -14.73 -9.96 -20.33
C THR A 24 -14.36 -11.43 -20.33
N HIS A 25 -13.64 -11.88 -19.31
CA HIS A 25 -13.44 -13.30 -19.06
C HIS A 25 -14.37 -13.73 -17.93
N ILE A 26 -15.25 -14.69 -18.20
CA ILE A 26 -16.05 -15.36 -17.17
C ILE A 26 -15.17 -16.48 -16.61
N PHE A 27 -14.59 -16.27 -15.43
CA PHE A 27 -13.85 -17.32 -14.74
C PHE A 27 -14.83 -18.19 -13.93
N HIS A 28 -14.76 -19.51 -14.11
CA HIS A 28 -15.38 -20.46 -13.18
C HIS A 28 -14.54 -20.53 -11.90
N SER A 29 -15.21 -20.80 -10.77
CA SER A 29 -14.69 -20.83 -9.38
C SER A 29 -13.17 -20.96 -9.26
N VAL A 30 -12.51 -19.87 -8.84
CA VAL A 30 -11.09 -19.89 -8.46
C VAL A 30 -10.99 -20.62 -7.13
N SER A 31 -10.15 -21.67 -7.07
CA SER A 31 -9.87 -22.39 -5.83
C SER A 31 -9.16 -21.43 -4.87
N MET A 32 -9.83 -21.01 -3.81
CA MET A 32 -9.21 -20.19 -2.76
C MET A 32 -8.17 -21.04 -2.03
N HIS A 33 -7.00 -20.46 -1.73
CA HIS A 33 -6.08 -21.06 -0.77
C HIS A 33 -6.77 -21.21 0.59
N PRO A 34 -6.45 -22.26 1.38
CA PRO A 34 -7.04 -22.43 2.70
C PRO A 34 -6.75 -21.19 3.56
N LEU A 35 -7.81 -20.63 4.14
CA LEU A 35 -7.71 -19.51 5.08
C LEU A 35 -6.87 -19.91 6.30
N PRO A 36 -6.02 -19.01 6.84
CA PRO A 36 -5.43 -19.20 8.15
C PRO A 36 -6.54 -19.44 9.18
N SER A 37 -6.34 -20.41 10.07
CA SER A 37 -7.29 -20.77 11.13
C SER A 37 -7.75 -19.53 11.91
N GLY A 38 -9.07 -19.30 11.99
CA GLY A 38 -9.67 -18.17 12.70
C GLY A 38 -9.93 -16.91 11.85
N THR A 39 -9.56 -16.92 10.57
CA THR A 39 -9.87 -15.82 9.65
C THR A 39 -11.35 -15.86 9.22
N MET A 40 -12.04 -14.72 9.27
CA MET A 40 -13.44 -14.61 8.84
C MET A 40 -13.60 -15.00 7.36
N ASP A 41 -14.50 -15.94 7.07
CA ASP A 41 -14.93 -16.19 5.68
C ASP A 41 -15.83 -15.04 5.22
N LEU A 42 -15.34 -14.28 4.24
CA LEU A 42 -16.03 -13.12 3.69
C LEU A 42 -17.13 -13.51 2.68
N LYS A 43 -17.30 -14.81 2.40
CA LYS A 43 -18.30 -15.36 1.48
C LYS A 43 -18.30 -14.65 0.13
N LEU A 44 -17.09 -14.48 -0.41
CA LEU A 44 -16.86 -13.70 -1.62
C LEU A 44 -17.18 -14.53 -2.86
N THR A 45 -17.89 -13.92 -3.80
CA THR A 45 -18.12 -14.48 -5.14
C THR A 45 -17.70 -13.45 -6.17
N MET A 46 -16.72 -13.79 -7.00
CA MET A 46 -16.37 -13.00 -8.17
C MET A 46 -17.55 -12.99 -9.16
N LYS A 47 -18.07 -11.81 -9.49
CA LYS A 47 -19.15 -11.62 -10.46
C LYS A 47 -18.63 -11.24 -11.84
N ARG A 48 -17.55 -10.46 -11.89
CA ARG A 48 -16.92 -10.04 -13.13
C ARG A 48 -15.43 -9.79 -12.91
N CYS A 49 -14.61 -10.21 -13.87
CA CYS A 49 -13.22 -9.80 -13.99
C CYS A 49 -13.02 -9.24 -15.41
N SER A 50 -12.46 -8.04 -15.50
CA SER A 50 -12.27 -7.35 -16.78
C SER A 50 -10.95 -6.60 -16.77
N THR A 51 -10.37 -6.47 -17.95
CA THR A 51 -9.21 -5.62 -18.18
C THR A 51 -9.67 -4.41 -18.98
N LEU A 52 -9.58 -3.23 -18.37
CA LEU A 52 -10.05 -1.97 -18.93
C LEU A 52 -8.92 -1.26 -19.65
N ILE A 53 -9.16 -0.90 -20.91
CA ILE A 53 -8.23 -0.11 -21.71
C ILE A 53 -8.56 1.39 -21.60
N PRO A 54 -7.58 2.27 -21.89
CA PRO A 54 -7.82 3.71 -21.96
C PRO A 54 -9.07 4.10 -22.78
N TRP A 55 -9.74 5.17 -22.37
CA TRP A 55 -10.97 5.64 -23.01
C TRP A 55 -10.73 6.06 -24.48
N ASN A 56 -9.61 6.73 -24.71
CA ASN A 56 -9.09 7.11 -26.02
C ASN A 56 -7.77 6.39 -26.28
N ASP A 57 -7.39 6.28 -27.55
CA ASP A 57 -6.10 5.68 -27.92
C ASP A 57 -4.95 6.52 -27.34
N THR A 58 -3.97 5.85 -26.74
CA THR A 58 -2.76 6.46 -26.18
C THR A 58 -1.55 6.10 -27.04
N GLU A 59 -0.54 6.96 -27.04
CA GLU A 59 0.72 6.67 -27.72
C GLU A 59 1.41 5.47 -27.06
N ARG A 60 1.78 4.46 -27.87
CA ARG A 60 2.59 3.37 -27.37
C ARG A 60 4.02 3.85 -27.18
N ARG A 61 4.52 3.73 -25.96
CA ARG A 61 5.87 4.17 -25.58
C ARG A 61 6.43 3.30 -24.47
N THR A 62 7.74 3.31 -24.34
CA THR A 62 8.41 2.82 -23.14
C THR A 62 8.54 3.97 -22.15
N MET A 63 8.04 3.79 -20.93
CA MET A 63 8.21 4.74 -19.84
C MET A 63 9.43 4.35 -19.01
N PHE A 64 10.36 5.30 -18.91
CA PHE A 64 11.48 5.23 -17.98
C PHE A 64 10.97 5.23 -16.55
N LEU A 65 11.53 4.35 -15.72
CA LEU A 65 11.38 4.36 -14.27
C LEU A 65 12.64 4.94 -13.64
N SER A 66 12.45 5.86 -12.69
CA SER A 66 13.53 6.43 -11.89
C SER A 66 14.30 5.34 -11.13
N ASP A 67 15.49 5.68 -10.66
CA ASP A 67 16.35 4.74 -9.93
C ASP A 67 15.72 4.27 -8.61
N LEU A 68 14.87 5.10 -7.98
CA LEU A 68 14.04 4.74 -6.82
C LEU A 68 13.06 3.61 -7.12
N GLU A 69 12.50 3.60 -8.32
CA GLU A 69 11.41 2.68 -8.68
C GLU A 69 11.96 1.28 -9.01
N GLN A 70 13.27 1.12 -9.21
CA GLN A 70 13.89 -0.14 -9.65
C GLN A 70 13.83 -1.27 -8.60
N TYR A 71 13.53 -0.97 -7.33
CA TYR A 71 13.38 -1.95 -6.25
C TYR A 71 11.95 -2.00 -5.66
N LEU A 72 11.01 -1.26 -6.24
CA LEU A 72 9.62 -1.16 -5.77
C LEU A 72 8.67 -2.11 -6.52
N ASN A 73 9.20 -3.18 -7.11
CA ASN A 73 8.41 -4.18 -7.83
C ASN A 73 7.70 -5.15 -6.87
N PHE A 74 6.77 -4.62 -6.07
CA PHE A 74 5.89 -5.37 -5.20
C PHE A 74 4.51 -4.72 -5.19
N ASN A 75 3.47 -5.45 -4.80
CA ASN A 75 2.12 -4.90 -4.78
C ASN A 75 1.78 -4.32 -3.40
N ILE A 76 1.10 -3.17 -3.41
CA ILE A 76 0.49 -2.56 -2.24
C ILE A 76 -0.92 -2.13 -2.58
N GLY A 77 -1.83 -2.15 -1.61
CA GLY A 77 -3.21 -1.80 -1.85
C GLY A 77 -3.88 -1.06 -0.71
N THR A 78 -5.04 -0.50 -1.01
CA THR A 78 -5.94 0.12 -0.04
C THR A 78 -7.32 -0.52 -0.16
N ILE A 79 -8.09 -0.48 0.91
CA ILE A 79 -9.52 -0.79 0.90
C ILE A 79 -10.28 0.35 1.57
N SER A 80 -11.29 0.87 0.88
CA SER A 80 -12.16 1.96 1.32
C SER A 80 -13.59 1.46 1.44
N PHE A 81 -14.21 1.61 2.61
CA PHE A 81 -15.58 1.15 2.88
C PHE A 81 -16.61 2.27 2.80
N PHE A 82 -17.78 2.00 2.20
CA PHE A 82 -18.84 2.97 1.99
C PHE A 82 -20.21 2.42 2.43
N SER A 83 -21.04 3.30 2.97
CA SER A 83 -22.44 2.97 3.27
C SER A 83 -23.26 2.86 2.00
N ALA A 84 -24.40 2.18 2.09
CA ALA A 84 -25.43 2.25 1.07
C ALA A 84 -25.86 3.72 0.84
N SER A 85 -26.05 4.09 -0.41
CA SER A 85 -26.55 5.40 -0.82
C SER A 85 -27.67 5.22 -1.84
N SER A 86 -28.85 5.77 -1.55
CA SER A 86 -30.00 5.70 -2.46
C SER A 86 -29.74 6.40 -3.79
N ASN A 87 -28.90 7.45 -3.78
CA ASN A 87 -28.55 8.22 -4.98
C ASN A 87 -27.48 7.53 -5.83
N PHE A 88 -26.73 6.60 -5.22
CA PHE A 88 -25.64 5.85 -5.86
C PHE A 88 -25.79 4.36 -5.56
N PRO A 89 -26.80 3.69 -6.14
CA PRO A 89 -26.92 2.25 -6.03
C PRO A 89 -25.71 1.57 -6.70
N PRO A 90 -25.34 0.35 -6.28
CA PRO A 90 -24.17 -0.38 -6.77
C PRO A 90 -23.97 -0.36 -8.29
N GLU A 91 -25.03 -0.54 -9.06
CA GLU A 91 -24.97 -0.57 -10.53
C GLU A 91 -24.53 0.78 -11.11
N THR A 92 -25.01 1.87 -10.50
CA THR A 92 -24.62 3.23 -10.90
C THR A 92 -23.17 3.50 -10.54
N VAL A 93 -22.74 3.08 -9.35
CA VAL A 93 -21.34 3.19 -8.91
C VAL A 93 -20.42 2.44 -9.88
N LEU A 94 -20.73 1.18 -10.17
CA LEU A 94 -19.93 0.34 -11.07
C LEU A 94 -19.80 0.95 -12.47
N ALA A 95 -20.91 1.30 -13.11
CA ALA A 95 -20.91 1.81 -14.49
C ALA A 95 -20.13 3.13 -14.61
N LYS A 96 -20.32 4.05 -13.66
CA LYS A 96 -19.64 5.35 -13.68
C LYS A 96 -18.18 5.23 -13.26
N LEU A 97 -17.84 4.37 -12.29
CA LEU A 97 -16.46 4.14 -11.87
C LEU A 97 -15.63 3.49 -12.98
N GLU A 98 -16.20 2.52 -13.70
CA GLU A 98 -15.54 1.92 -14.87
C GLU A 98 -15.26 2.99 -15.95
N LYS A 99 -16.24 3.85 -16.25
CA LYS A 99 -16.06 4.97 -17.19
C LYS A 99 -14.99 5.93 -16.72
N ALA A 100 -15.01 6.34 -15.44
CA ALA A 100 -14.03 7.24 -14.84
C ALA A 100 -12.63 6.64 -14.89
N TYR A 101 -12.50 5.35 -14.60
CA TYR A 101 -11.22 4.67 -14.61
C TYR A 101 -10.63 4.60 -16.01
N ARG A 102 -11.44 4.25 -17.02
CA ARG A 102 -11.00 4.30 -18.43
C ARG A 102 -10.55 5.69 -18.86
N LYS A 103 -11.22 6.75 -18.42
CA LYS A 103 -10.78 8.14 -18.65
C LYS A 103 -9.46 8.43 -17.95
N ALA A 104 -9.31 8.00 -16.69
CA ALA A 104 -8.07 8.19 -15.94
C ALA A 104 -6.88 7.51 -16.65
N LEU A 105 -7.09 6.32 -17.21
CA LEU A 105 -6.07 5.60 -17.99
C LEU A 105 -5.60 6.33 -19.26
N VAL A 106 -6.26 7.41 -19.70
CA VAL A 106 -5.72 8.29 -20.76
C VAL A 106 -4.60 9.18 -20.21
N TYR A 107 -4.74 9.65 -18.97
CA TYR A 107 -3.77 10.50 -18.27
C TYR A 107 -2.70 9.68 -17.53
N TYR A 108 -3.03 8.43 -17.21
CA TYR A 108 -2.21 7.47 -16.48
C TYR A 108 -2.01 6.18 -17.31
N ASP A 109 -1.65 6.34 -18.58
CA ASP A 109 -1.50 5.28 -19.59
C ASP A 109 -0.61 4.11 -19.12
N TYR A 110 0.43 4.40 -18.37
CA TYR A 110 1.35 3.41 -17.80
C TYR A 110 0.67 2.42 -16.84
N LEU A 111 -0.44 2.77 -16.19
CA LEU A 111 -1.20 1.82 -15.36
C LEU A 111 -1.85 0.70 -16.18
N ALA A 112 -2.12 0.96 -17.47
CA ALA A 112 -2.61 -0.01 -18.45
C ALA A 112 -1.46 -0.73 -19.19
N GLY A 113 -0.21 -0.43 -18.84
CA GLY A 113 0.98 -1.05 -19.42
C GLY A 113 1.37 -2.37 -18.76
N ARG A 114 2.57 -2.86 -19.09
CA ARG A 114 3.20 -4.03 -18.44
C ARG A 114 4.64 -3.71 -18.09
N LEU A 115 5.14 -4.28 -17.00
CA LEU A 115 6.56 -4.22 -16.68
C LEU A 115 7.37 -4.95 -17.74
N LYS A 116 8.54 -4.41 -18.05
CA LYS A 116 9.50 -4.98 -18.98
C LYS A 116 10.91 -4.74 -18.46
N ILE A 117 11.81 -5.70 -18.69
CA ILE A 117 13.24 -5.50 -18.46
C ILE A 117 13.89 -5.02 -19.76
N ASN A 118 14.60 -3.90 -19.67
CA ASN A 118 15.55 -3.47 -20.69
C ASN A 118 16.85 -4.26 -20.50
N THR A 119 17.03 -5.33 -21.29
CA THR A 119 18.18 -6.22 -21.17
C THR A 119 19.52 -5.56 -21.53
N GLN A 120 19.50 -4.49 -22.34
CA GLN A 120 20.71 -3.75 -22.70
C GLN A 120 21.21 -2.89 -21.54
N GLN A 121 20.29 -2.29 -20.77
CA GLN A 121 20.62 -1.42 -19.64
C GLN A 121 20.50 -2.12 -18.29
N GLY A 122 19.91 -3.31 -18.23
CA GLY A 122 19.64 -4.06 -17.01
C GLY A 122 18.63 -3.36 -16.09
N ARG A 123 17.64 -2.64 -16.65
CA ARG A 123 16.69 -1.80 -15.90
C ARG A 123 15.25 -2.24 -16.10
N LEU A 124 14.41 -1.99 -15.10
CA LEU A 124 12.97 -2.12 -15.16
C LEU A 124 12.36 -0.88 -15.84
N GLU A 125 11.43 -1.10 -16.75
CA GLU A 125 10.68 -0.09 -17.48
C GLU A 125 9.20 -0.50 -17.55
N ILE A 126 8.32 0.42 -17.96
CA ILE A 126 6.93 0.10 -18.29
C ILE A 126 6.73 0.21 -19.80
N ASP A 127 6.28 -0.86 -20.46
CA ASP A 127 5.73 -0.80 -21.82
C ASP A 127 4.29 -0.28 -21.72
N CYS A 128 4.07 0.99 -22.07
CA CYS A 128 2.75 1.62 -22.15
C CYS A 128 2.03 1.13 -23.42
N ASN A 129 1.63 -0.14 -23.42
CA ASN A 129 1.05 -0.83 -24.58
C ASN A 129 -0.48 -0.90 -24.56
N SER A 130 -1.14 -0.22 -23.62
CA SER A 130 -2.61 -0.27 -23.47
C SER A 130 -3.17 -1.69 -23.33
N ALA A 131 -2.41 -2.66 -22.79
CA ALA A 131 -2.91 -4.00 -22.46
C ALA A 131 -4.04 -3.96 -21.43
N GLY A 132 -4.18 -2.84 -20.71
CA GLY A 132 -5.29 -2.51 -19.84
C GLY A 132 -5.03 -2.84 -18.38
N ALA A 133 -5.85 -2.25 -17.52
CA ALA A 133 -5.75 -2.32 -16.07
C ALA A 133 -6.94 -3.08 -15.46
N GLY A 134 -6.76 -3.70 -14.30
CA GLY A 134 -7.73 -4.65 -13.75
C GLY A 134 -8.97 -3.97 -13.16
N PHE A 135 -10.16 -4.51 -13.45
CA PHE A 135 -11.41 -4.12 -12.82
C PHE A 135 -12.23 -5.35 -12.45
N VAL A 136 -12.45 -5.57 -11.15
CA VAL A 136 -13.12 -6.77 -10.64
C VAL A 136 -14.36 -6.37 -9.84
N VAL A 137 -15.46 -7.08 -10.07
CA VAL A 137 -16.68 -6.94 -9.29
C VAL A 137 -16.89 -8.22 -8.49
N ILE A 138 -17.05 -8.06 -7.18
CA ILE A 138 -17.18 -9.13 -6.20
C ILE A 138 -18.45 -8.86 -5.41
N SER A 139 -19.19 -9.89 -5.04
CA SER A 139 -20.24 -9.78 -4.02
C SER A 139 -19.84 -10.54 -2.76
N SER A 140 -20.25 -10.04 -1.61
CA SER A 140 -20.25 -10.77 -0.34
C SER A 140 -21.68 -11.10 0.05
N GLU A 141 -21.89 -12.28 0.62
CA GLU A 141 -23.17 -12.61 1.26
C GLU A 141 -23.37 -11.90 2.61
N LEU A 142 -22.37 -11.16 3.10
CA LEU A 142 -22.46 -10.42 4.34
C LEU A 142 -23.03 -9.02 4.10
N ALA A 143 -23.70 -8.47 5.11
CA ALA A 143 -23.88 -7.05 5.28
C ALA A 143 -22.61 -6.41 5.88
N LEU A 144 -22.37 -5.14 5.56
CA LEU A 144 -21.20 -4.41 6.08
C LEU A 144 -21.13 -4.40 7.62
N ALA A 145 -22.28 -4.41 8.30
CA ALA A 145 -22.33 -4.45 9.77
C ALA A 145 -21.87 -5.79 10.36
N GLU A 146 -21.97 -6.89 9.60
CA GLU A 146 -21.52 -8.22 10.05
C GLU A 146 -20.00 -8.36 10.08
N LEU A 147 -19.26 -7.43 9.45
CA LEU A 147 -17.80 -7.33 9.56
C LEU A 147 -17.36 -6.83 10.95
N GLY A 148 -18.26 -6.23 11.73
CA GLY A 148 -17.95 -5.64 13.03
C GLY A 148 -17.02 -4.42 12.90
N ASP A 149 -15.89 -4.46 13.61
CA ASP A 149 -14.84 -3.45 13.49
C ASP A 149 -14.10 -3.61 12.15
N LEU A 150 -14.33 -2.66 11.24
CA LEU A 150 -13.79 -2.72 9.87
C LEU A 150 -12.28 -2.83 9.86
N VAL A 151 -11.60 -2.13 10.78
CA VAL A 151 -10.14 -2.20 10.89
C VAL A 151 -9.70 -3.60 11.31
N SER A 152 -10.30 -4.21 12.33
CA SER A 152 -9.97 -5.58 12.73
C SER A 152 -10.31 -6.64 11.67
N SER A 153 -11.22 -6.35 10.74
CA SER A 153 -11.59 -7.28 9.66
C SER A 153 -10.56 -7.38 8.52
N ILE A 154 -9.61 -6.46 8.44
CA ILE A 154 -8.67 -6.33 7.30
C ILE A 154 -7.87 -7.59 6.97
N PRO A 155 -7.34 -8.37 7.94
CA PRO A 155 -6.66 -9.62 7.63
C PRO A 155 -7.51 -10.60 6.81
N ALA A 156 -8.84 -10.59 6.98
CA ALA A 156 -9.73 -11.43 6.18
C ALA A 156 -9.78 -11.03 4.69
N PHE A 157 -9.52 -9.77 4.36
CA PHE A 157 -9.53 -9.28 2.99
C PHE A 157 -8.29 -9.68 2.18
N LEU A 158 -7.29 -10.35 2.78
CA LEU A 158 -6.17 -10.95 2.05
C LEU A 158 -6.63 -12.00 1.02
N GLN A 159 -7.81 -12.59 1.22
CA GLN A 159 -8.48 -13.48 0.25
C GLN A 159 -8.63 -12.87 -1.15
N LEU A 160 -8.72 -11.53 -1.24
CA LEU A 160 -8.87 -10.79 -2.50
C LEU A 160 -7.68 -10.93 -3.45
N GLU A 161 -6.51 -11.28 -2.92
CA GLU A 161 -5.29 -11.46 -3.71
C GLU A 161 -5.48 -12.47 -4.83
N THR A 162 -6.14 -13.59 -4.50
CA THR A 162 -6.45 -14.68 -5.45
C THR A 162 -7.47 -14.30 -6.51
N MET A 163 -8.15 -13.16 -6.35
CA MET A 163 -9.21 -12.67 -7.24
C MET A 163 -8.72 -11.56 -8.18
N ARG A 164 -7.41 -11.30 -8.25
CA ARG A 164 -6.84 -10.26 -9.10
C ARG A 164 -6.49 -10.80 -10.50
N PRO A 165 -6.71 -9.99 -11.57
CA PRO A 165 -6.17 -10.33 -12.87
C PRO A 165 -4.65 -10.27 -12.85
N GLU A 166 -4.00 -11.32 -13.38
CA GLU A 166 -2.55 -11.39 -13.46
C GLU A 166 -1.96 -10.25 -14.30
N LYS A 167 -0.71 -9.88 -13.99
CA LYS A 167 0.13 -8.95 -14.76
C LYS A 167 -0.38 -7.50 -14.87
N CYS A 168 -1.53 -7.15 -14.29
CA CYS A 168 -2.01 -5.77 -14.24
C CYS A 168 -1.20 -4.94 -13.24
N LEU A 169 -0.75 -3.75 -13.63
CA LEU A 169 0.00 -2.85 -12.74
C LEU A 169 -0.90 -2.09 -11.77
N PHE A 170 -2.19 -1.97 -12.09
CA PHE A 170 -3.20 -1.39 -11.22
C PHE A 170 -4.50 -2.16 -11.36
N VAL A 171 -5.14 -2.44 -10.24
CA VAL A 171 -6.40 -3.17 -10.15
C VAL A 171 -7.34 -2.42 -9.22
N ILE A 172 -8.56 -2.17 -9.67
CA ILE A 172 -9.67 -1.74 -8.82
C ILE A 172 -10.60 -2.94 -8.62
N GLN A 173 -10.92 -3.28 -7.37
CA GLN A 173 -11.96 -4.25 -7.07
C GLN A 173 -13.10 -3.56 -6.33
N VAL A 174 -14.35 -3.88 -6.69
CA VAL A 174 -15.55 -3.37 -6.03
C VAL A 174 -16.27 -4.54 -5.39
N ILE A 175 -16.42 -4.49 -4.07
CA ILE A 175 -17.06 -5.54 -3.26
C ILE A 175 -18.44 -5.03 -2.85
N LEU A 176 -19.48 -5.74 -3.26
CA LEU A 176 -20.87 -5.40 -2.97
C LEU A 176 -21.38 -6.22 -1.79
N PHE A 177 -21.91 -5.57 -0.76
CA PHE A 177 -22.50 -6.23 0.41
C PHE A 177 -24.03 -6.28 0.31
N GLN A 178 -24.68 -7.23 0.98
CA GLN A 178 -26.13 -7.42 0.91
C GLN A 178 -26.94 -6.20 1.40
N CYS A 179 -26.37 -5.39 2.30
CA CYS A 179 -27.00 -4.17 2.79
C CYS A 179 -26.98 -2.99 1.79
N GLY A 180 -26.43 -3.18 0.59
CA GLY A 180 -26.24 -2.12 -0.41
C GLY A 180 -25.00 -1.24 -0.17
N GLY A 181 -24.30 -1.44 0.94
CA GLY A 181 -22.96 -0.89 1.14
C GLY A 181 -21.93 -1.58 0.24
N PHE A 182 -20.78 -0.96 0.04
CA PHE A 182 -19.73 -1.50 -0.81
C PHE A 182 -18.35 -1.10 -0.31
N ALA A 183 -17.33 -1.84 -0.75
CA ALA A 183 -15.93 -1.46 -0.59
C ALA A 183 -15.27 -1.31 -1.96
N ILE A 184 -14.34 -0.37 -2.06
CA ILE A 184 -13.48 -0.19 -3.23
C ILE A 184 -12.05 -0.46 -2.79
N THR A 185 -11.39 -1.40 -3.45
CA THR A 185 -9.97 -1.65 -3.28
C THR A 185 -9.18 -1.08 -4.44
N THR A 186 -7.97 -0.62 -4.13
CA THR A 186 -6.92 -0.40 -5.13
C THR A 186 -5.80 -1.37 -4.82
N CYS A 187 -5.26 -2.06 -5.80
CA CYS A 187 -4.02 -2.81 -5.68
C CYS A 187 -3.12 -2.38 -6.83
N MET A 188 -1.91 -1.93 -6.51
CA MET A 188 -0.97 -1.38 -7.48
C MET A 188 0.41 -1.98 -7.29
N ASN A 189 1.13 -2.16 -8.39
CA ASN A 189 2.56 -2.38 -8.33
C ASN A 189 3.22 -1.07 -7.88
N HIS A 190 4.02 -1.11 -6.81
CA HIS A 190 4.53 0.08 -6.12
C HIS A 190 5.53 0.88 -6.99
N VAL A 191 6.05 0.33 -8.09
CA VAL A 191 6.81 1.08 -9.10
C VAL A 191 5.99 2.22 -9.73
N THR A 192 4.65 2.13 -9.70
CA THR A 192 3.78 3.09 -10.38
C THR A 192 3.55 4.36 -9.56
N PHE A 193 3.36 4.22 -8.25
CA PHE A 193 2.94 5.29 -7.34
C PHE A 193 3.56 5.11 -5.95
N ASP A 194 3.92 6.23 -5.32
CA ASP A 194 3.96 6.29 -3.85
C ASP A 194 2.57 6.63 -3.28
N GLY A 195 2.47 6.69 -1.94
CA GLY A 195 1.22 6.98 -1.26
C GLY A 195 0.61 8.34 -1.61
N TRP A 196 1.43 9.36 -1.89
CA TRP A 196 0.94 10.68 -2.28
C TRP A 196 0.36 10.65 -3.70
N SER A 197 1.09 10.03 -4.63
CA SER A 197 0.64 9.90 -6.01
C SER A 197 -0.62 9.04 -6.14
N LEU A 198 -0.77 7.97 -5.33
CA LEU A 198 -2.03 7.22 -5.24
C LEU A 198 -3.19 8.10 -4.77
N LYS A 199 -2.98 8.95 -3.76
CA LYS A 199 -4.01 9.88 -3.27
C LYS A 199 -4.46 10.86 -4.36
N MET A 200 -3.51 11.43 -5.10
CA MET A 200 -3.81 12.31 -6.23
C MET A 200 -4.57 11.58 -7.33
N PHE A 201 -4.16 10.36 -7.67
CA PHE A 201 -4.90 9.51 -8.61
C PHE A 201 -6.34 9.25 -8.16
N LEU A 202 -6.57 8.96 -6.87
CA LEU A 202 -7.92 8.77 -6.33
C LEU A 202 -8.78 10.03 -6.45
N HIS A 203 -8.21 11.20 -6.16
CA HIS A 203 -8.89 12.49 -6.35
C HIS A 203 -9.23 12.74 -7.84
N ASP A 204 -8.30 12.46 -8.74
CA ASP A 204 -8.53 12.61 -10.18
C ASP A 204 -9.57 11.61 -10.70
N LEU A 205 -9.60 10.39 -10.14
CA LEU A 205 -10.61 9.40 -10.43
C LEU A 205 -12.01 9.85 -9.98
N THR A 206 -12.15 10.45 -8.79
CA THR A 206 -13.45 11.00 -8.35
C THR A 206 -13.85 12.21 -9.18
N TYR A 207 -12.90 13.05 -9.60
CA TYR A 207 -13.17 14.15 -10.50
C TYR A 207 -13.69 13.67 -11.86
N LEU A 208 -13.05 12.67 -12.46
CA LEU A 208 -13.45 12.07 -13.75
C LEU A 208 -14.73 11.22 -13.68
N PHE A 209 -15.15 10.86 -12.46
CA PHE A 209 -16.47 10.28 -12.25
C PHE A 209 -17.58 11.30 -12.53
N ALA A 210 -17.36 12.56 -12.15
CA ALA A 210 -18.33 13.65 -12.33
C ALA A 210 -18.13 14.42 -13.65
N ASN A 211 -16.91 14.41 -14.20
CA ASN A 211 -16.50 15.26 -15.33
C ASN A 211 -15.92 14.45 -16.49
N ASP A 212 -15.73 15.08 -17.65
CA ASP A 212 -15.15 14.42 -18.82
C ASP A 212 -13.63 14.48 -18.90
N ASN A 213 -13.00 15.52 -18.34
CA ASN A 213 -11.56 15.75 -18.40
C ASN A 213 -11.03 16.24 -17.05
N LEU A 214 -9.74 16.03 -16.77
CA LEU A 214 -9.07 16.60 -15.58
C LEU A 214 -8.82 18.10 -15.73
N LEU A 215 -8.82 18.82 -14.61
CA LEU A 215 -8.43 20.24 -14.56
C LEU A 215 -6.91 20.43 -14.65
N ILE A 216 -6.16 19.54 -13.99
CA ILE A 216 -4.71 19.58 -13.93
C ILE A 216 -4.22 18.22 -14.42
N SER A 217 -3.36 18.21 -15.43
CA SER A 217 -2.77 16.97 -15.90
C SER A 217 -1.73 16.44 -14.90
N PRO A 218 -1.70 15.12 -14.65
CA PRO A 218 -0.63 14.51 -13.88
C PRO A 218 0.73 14.72 -14.54
N TYR A 219 1.76 14.92 -13.71
CA TYR A 219 3.14 15.03 -14.18
C TYR A 219 3.80 13.64 -14.13
N ASN A 220 3.87 12.99 -15.29
CA ASN A 220 4.33 11.60 -15.41
C ASN A 220 5.82 11.45 -15.72
N ASP A 221 6.53 12.54 -16.01
CA ASP A 221 7.95 12.47 -16.35
C ASP A 221 8.78 12.09 -15.12
N ARG A 222 9.55 11.00 -15.24
CA ARG A 222 10.42 10.45 -14.17
C ARG A 222 11.86 10.98 -14.25
N GLN A 223 12.23 11.68 -15.33
CA GLN A 223 13.56 12.24 -15.54
C GLN A 223 14.05 13.17 -14.41
N PRO A 224 13.21 13.96 -13.72
CA PRO A 224 13.69 14.82 -12.63
C PRO A 224 14.39 14.07 -11.48
N LEU A 225 14.17 12.76 -11.34
CA LEU A 225 14.80 11.89 -10.33
C LEU A 225 15.74 10.85 -10.94
N SER A 226 16.17 11.03 -12.19
CA SER A 226 17.16 10.15 -12.83
C SER A 226 18.60 10.51 -12.43
N ILE A 227 19.44 9.49 -12.30
CA ILE A 227 20.87 9.68 -12.05
C ILE A 227 21.59 10.19 -13.33
N PRO A 228 22.44 11.24 -13.24
CA PRO A 228 23.12 11.82 -14.42
C PRO A 228 24.08 10.90 -15.18
N SER A 229 24.61 9.84 -14.56
CA SER A 229 25.58 8.91 -15.16
C SER A 229 25.24 7.44 -14.88
N PRO A 230 24.21 6.89 -15.55
CA PRO A 230 23.68 5.56 -15.25
C PRO A 230 24.58 4.39 -15.69
N SER A 231 25.70 4.64 -16.38
CA SER A 231 26.58 3.61 -16.97
C SER A 231 27.29 2.68 -15.97
N HIS A 232 27.31 3.04 -14.67
CA HIS A 232 27.92 2.24 -13.61
C HIS A 232 26.89 1.52 -12.74
N LEU A 233 25.60 1.76 -12.98
CA LEU A 233 24.55 1.19 -12.16
C LEU A 233 24.25 -0.23 -12.63
N THR A 234 24.29 -1.17 -11.69
CA THR A 234 23.82 -2.53 -11.92
C THR A 234 22.67 -2.79 -10.96
N PHE A 235 21.69 -3.55 -11.41
CA PHE A 235 20.54 -3.98 -10.60
C PHE A 235 20.57 -5.50 -10.52
N PRO A 236 21.46 -6.10 -9.71
CA PRO A 236 21.64 -7.55 -9.69
C PRO A 236 20.34 -8.30 -9.36
N HIS A 237 19.47 -7.72 -8.52
CA HIS A 237 18.16 -8.28 -8.16
C HIS A 237 17.20 -8.42 -9.33
N LEU A 238 17.42 -7.70 -10.44
CA LEU A 238 16.59 -7.82 -11.65
C LEU A 238 17.05 -8.94 -12.59
N LYS A 239 18.25 -9.51 -12.39
CA LYS A 239 18.81 -10.54 -13.30
C LYS A 239 18.01 -11.84 -13.29
N ASP A 240 17.40 -12.17 -12.15
CA ASP A 240 16.62 -13.39 -11.95
C ASP A 240 15.10 -13.12 -12.01
N LEU A 241 14.69 -11.89 -12.34
CA LEU A 241 13.28 -11.51 -12.43
C LEU A 241 12.69 -12.00 -13.76
N ASP A 242 11.98 -13.11 -13.72
CA ASP A 242 11.25 -13.61 -14.89
C ASP A 242 9.87 -12.92 -15.02
N LEU A 243 9.81 -11.90 -15.88
CA LEU A 243 8.56 -11.21 -16.22
C LEU A 243 7.74 -11.93 -17.31
N GLU A 244 8.29 -12.98 -17.94
CA GLU A 244 7.70 -13.64 -19.11
C GLU A 244 6.97 -14.95 -18.80
N LEU A 245 7.27 -15.65 -17.69
CA LEU A 245 6.60 -16.91 -17.35
C LEU A 245 5.13 -16.71 -16.93
N ALA A 246 4.22 -17.01 -17.87
CA ALA A 246 2.93 -17.59 -17.53
C ALA A 246 3.15 -19.00 -16.92
N PRO A 247 2.22 -19.53 -16.10
CA PRO A 247 2.29 -20.93 -15.70
C PRO A 247 2.07 -21.78 -16.95
N LYS A 248 3.17 -22.21 -17.58
CA LYS A 248 3.12 -23.42 -18.38
C LYS A 248 2.86 -24.52 -17.37
N GLY A 249 1.66 -25.11 -17.43
CA GLY A 249 1.39 -26.35 -16.73
C GLY A 249 2.47 -27.34 -17.10
N HIS A 250 3.41 -27.56 -16.20
CA HIS A 250 4.21 -28.76 -16.02
C HIS A 250 5.10 -28.54 -14.78
N GLU A 251 4.92 -29.42 -13.81
CA GLU A 251 5.86 -29.64 -12.72
C GLU A 251 7.26 -29.83 -13.30
N SER A 252 8.14 -28.85 -13.10
CA SER A 252 9.57 -29.08 -13.16
C SER A 252 10.26 -27.99 -12.37
N ASP A 253 10.99 -28.44 -11.34
CA ASP A 253 11.86 -27.71 -10.44
C ASP A 253 12.62 -26.58 -11.15
N LEU A 254 12.10 -25.37 -11.02
CA LEU A 254 12.88 -24.15 -11.15
C LEU A 254 13.17 -23.68 -9.74
N THR A 255 14.45 -23.58 -9.42
CA THR A 255 15.00 -23.14 -8.14
C THR A 255 14.50 -21.74 -7.81
N SER A 256 13.29 -21.65 -7.25
CA SER A 256 12.88 -20.54 -6.40
C SER A 256 13.97 -20.41 -5.35
N PHE A 257 14.46 -19.19 -5.10
CA PHE A 257 14.95 -18.89 -3.76
C PHE A 257 13.87 -19.38 -2.80
N GLN A 258 14.14 -20.52 -2.14
CA GLN A 258 13.33 -21.02 -1.04
C GLN A 258 13.49 -20.01 0.08
N VAL A 259 12.81 -18.87 -0.03
CA VAL A 259 12.11 -18.34 1.13
C VAL A 259 11.23 -19.50 1.51
N LYS A 260 11.58 -20.22 2.58
CA LYS A 260 10.65 -21.13 3.23
C LYS A 260 9.30 -20.43 3.16
N SER A 261 8.27 -21.06 2.60
CA SER A 261 6.91 -20.57 2.75
C SER A 261 6.73 -20.37 4.25
N LEU A 262 6.94 -19.15 4.72
CA LEU A 262 6.78 -18.78 6.10
C LEU A 262 5.27 -18.69 6.19
N GLU A 263 4.67 -19.50 7.05
CA GLU A 263 3.29 -19.26 7.43
C GLU A 263 3.28 -17.91 8.15
N LEU A 264 2.97 -16.86 7.38
CA LEU A 264 2.89 -15.48 7.85
C LEU A 264 1.51 -15.23 8.42
N GLU A 265 1.50 -14.55 9.56
CA GLU A 265 0.29 -14.06 10.19
C GLU A 265 0.26 -12.54 10.10
N THR A 266 -0.89 -11.99 9.73
CA THR A 266 -1.12 -10.54 9.69
C THR A 266 -2.05 -10.14 10.83
N LYS A 267 -1.58 -9.27 11.73
CA LYS A 267 -2.35 -8.72 12.84
C LYS A 267 -2.37 -7.20 12.80
N ILE A 268 -3.42 -6.63 13.39
CA ILE A 268 -3.50 -5.19 13.64
C ILE A 268 -3.33 -4.94 15.13
N PHE A 269 -2.40 -4.05 15.46
CA PHE A 269 -2.21 -3.55 16.81
C PHE A 269 -2.72 -2.12 16.89
N ARG A 270 -3.59 -1.86 17.85
CA ARG A 270 -4.25 -0.57 18.04
C ARG A 270 -3.57 0.19 19.18
N PHE A 271 -3.35 1.47 18.94
CA PHE A 271 -2.97 2.44 19.96
C PHE A 271 -4.18 3.32 20.26
N GLU A 272 -4.70 3.22 21.48
CA GLU A 272 -5.72 4.13 21.98
C GLU A 272 -5.11 5.53 22.23
N PRO A 273 -5.92 6.60 22.30
CA PRO A 273 -5.40 7.94 22.51
C PRO A 273 -4.52 8.05 23.76
N ASN A 274 -4.90 7.37 24.85
CA ASN A 274 -4.13 7.35 26.10
C ASN A 274 -2.79 6.63 25.97
N ASP A 275 -2.71 5.59 25.14
CA ASP A 275 -1.45 4.89 24.87
C ASP A 275 -0.43 5.84 24.24
N ILE A 276 -0.87 6.63 23.26
CA ILE A 276 -0.03 7.58 22.56
C ILE A 276 0.39 8.73 23.49
N ILE A 277 -0.52 9.19 24.36
CA ILE A 277 -0.20 10.20 25.37
C ILE A 277 0.87 9.64 26.33
N ASN A 278 0.67 8.44 26.87
CA ASN A 278 1.64 7.79 27.76
C ASN A 278 3.01 7.61 27.08
N LEU A 279 3.04 7.19 25.81
CA LEU A 279 4.30 7.05 25.07
C LEU A 279 4.99 8.42 24.87
N LYS A 280 4.23 9.48 24.61
CA LYS A 280 4.78 10.84 24.52
C LYS A 280 5.33 11.34 25.84
N GLU A 281 4.65 11.07 26.95
CA GLU A 281 5.13 11.39 28.30
C GLU A 281 6.42 10.62 28.62
N LYS A 282 6.45 9.31 28.35
CA LYS A 282 7.65 8.46 28.49
C LYS A 282 8.83 8.93 27.65
N ALA A 283 8.59 9.69 26.57
CA ALA A 283 9.64 10.17 25.67
C ALA A 283 10.27 11.51 26.11
N VAL A 284 9.76 12.15 27.17
CA VAL A 284 10.34 13.37 27.74
C VAL A 284 11.47 12.98 28.71
N LYS A 285 12.67 13.55 28.55
CA LYS A 285 13.81 13.32 29.47
C LYS A 285 13.57 14.04 30.80
N ASP A 286 13.84 13.38 31.92
CA ASP A 286 13.78 14.01 33.24
C ASP A 286 14.68 15.25 33.29
N GLY A 287 14.07 16.39 33.62
CA GLY A 287 14.77 17.68 33.75
C GLY A 287 14.78 18.58 32.51
N SER A 288 14.27 18.15 31.35
CA SER A 288 14.12 19.06 30.20
C SER A 288 12.87 19.94 30.37
N LYS A 289 13.03 21.07 31.09
CA LYS A 289 11.98 22.10 31.23
C LYS A 289 11.70 22.90 29.95
N ASP A 290 12.48 22.69 28.88
CA ASP A 290 12.36 23.45 27.62
C ASP A 290 11.37 22.87 26.61
N TYR A 291 10.71 21.76 26.92
CA TYR A 291 9.54 21.28 26.18
C TYR A 291 8.28 21.53 27.02
N THR A 292 7.74 22.74 26.95
CA THR A 292 6.46 23.07 27.59
C THR A 292 5.32 22.24 26.97
N GLY A 293 5.05 21.10 27.60
CA GLY A 293 3.97 20.17 27.25
C GLY A 293 4.35 19.16 26.15
N GLY A 294 3.83 17.94 26.23
CA GLY A 294 4.00 16.85 25.23
C GLY A 294 3.54 17.14 23.78
N ALA A 295 3.46 18.41 23.39
CA ALA A 295 3.17 18.92 22.07
C ALA A 295 4.36 18.82 21.08
N GLY A 296 5.61 18.71 21.57
CA GLY A 296 6.80 18.70 20.70
C GLY A 296 7.14 17.35 20.03
N ILE A 297 6.81 16.23 20.68
CA ILE A 297 7.13 14.89 20.15
C ILE A 297 5.95 14.36 19.32
N SER A 298 6.22 14.06 18.05
CA SER A 298 5.16 13.61 17.13
C SER A 298 4.70 12.20 17.47
N ARG A 299 3.41 11.91 17.23
CA ARG A 299 2.81 10.58 17.37
C ARG A 299 3.60 9.53 16.55
N PHE A 300 4.02 9.92 15.35
CA PHE A 300 4.84 9.08 14.48
C PHE A 300 6.10 8.60 15.19
N LYS A 301 6.89 9.51 15.77
CA LYS A 301 8.19 9.17 16.37
C LYS A 301 8.06 8.15 17.51
N VAL A 302 7.09 8.34 18.41
CA VAL A 302 6.91 7.42 19.54
C VAL A 302 6.39 6.05 19.11
N ILE A 303 5.45 5.99 18.16
CA ILE A 303 4.95 4.71 17.65
C ILE A 303 6.04 3.98 16.88
N THR A 304 6.81 4.69 16.03
CA THR A 304 7.91 4.11 15.26
C THR A 304 9.00 3.57 16.17
N ALA A 305 9.43 4.31 17.21
CA ALA A 305 10.44 3.85 18.16
C ALA A 305 9.97 2.60 18.94
N HIS A 306 8.72 2.62 19.44
CA HIS A 306 8.12 1.48 20.13
C HIS A 306 8.05 0.24 19.23
N THR A 307 7.56 0.42 18.01
CA THR A 307 7.41 -0.64 17.02
C THR A 307 8.76 -1.23 16.59
N TRP A 308 9.76 -0.36 16.37
CA TRP A 308 11.11 -0.79 16.01
C TRP A 308 11.73 -1.66 17.09
N ARG A 309 11.68 -1.22 18.35
CA ARG A 309 12.11 -2.00 19.52
C ARG A 309 11.44 -3.37 19.55
N CYS A 310 10.11 -3.41 19.45
CA CYS A 310 9.37 -4.68 19.54
C CYS A 310 9.74 -5.64 18.41
N LYS A 311 9.78 -5.18 17.16
CA LYS A 311 10.07 -6.04 16.00
C LYS A 311 11.52 -6.50 15.94
N ALA A 312 12.47 -5.62 16.25
CA ALA A 312 13.89 -5.98 16.28
C ALA A 312 14.17 -7.09 17.30
N LEU A 313 13.63 -6.96 18.51
CA LEU A 313 13.80 -7.94 19.58
C LEU A 313 13.05 -9.25 19.29
N ALA A 314 11.83 -9.18 18.73
CA ALA A 314 11.07 -10.36 18.32
C ALA A 314 11.84 -11.21 17.30
N ARG A 315 12.43 -10.57 16.28
CA ARG A 315 13.27 -11.21 15.26
C ARG A 315 14.57 -11.77 15.79
N ASN A 316 15.22 -11.06 16.72
CA ASN A 316 16.44 -11.54 17.33
C ASN A 316 16.19 -12.75 18.24
N ALA A 317 15.01 -12.81 18.88
CA ALA A 317 14.63 -13.87 19.79
C ALA A 317 15.68 -14.12 20.91
N GLY A 318 16.36 -13.06 21.34
CA GLY A 318 17.43 -13.13 22.34
C GLY A 318 18.70 -13.87 21.91
N LYS A 319 18.89 -14.16 20.62
CA LYS A 319 20.00 -14.99 20.12
C LYS A 319 21.34 -14.26 20.13
N ASP A 320 21.36 -12.99 19.71
CA ASP A 320 22.58 -12.18 19.62
C ASP A 320 22.32 -10.72 20.05
N PRO A 321 22.77 -10.29 21.23
CA PRO A 321 22.61 -8.90 21.68
C PRO A 321 23.33 -7.87 20.79
N GLU A 322 24.40 -8.26 20.08
CA GLU A 322 25.17 -7.36 19.20
C GLU A 322 24.61 -7.30 17.77
N LYS A 323 23.61 -8.13 17.45
CA LYS A 323 22.93 -8.08 16.16
C LYS A 323 22.36 -6.69 15.94
N LYS A 324 22.79 -6.05 14.86
CA LYS A 324 22.26 -4.74 14.45
C LYS A 324 20.90 -4.90 13.81
N SER A 325 19.98 -4.02 14.17
CA SER A 325 18.72 -3.79 13.47
C SER A 325 18.71 -2.38 12.94
N ALA A 326 18.29 -2.19 11.69
CA ALA A 326 18.01 -0.87 11.16
C ALA A 326 16.51 -0.57 11.16
N ILE A 327 16.18 0.71 11.38
CA ILE A 327 14.86 1.28 11.13
C ILE A 327 14.90 2.13 9.87
N HIS A 328 13.92 1.92 9.01
CA HIS A 328 13.69 2.68 7.80
C HIS A 328 12.27 3.24 7.80
N TYR A 329 12.11 4.44 7.27
CA TYR A 329 10.79 4.94 6.93
C TYR A 329 10.87 5.98 5.82
N PRO A 330 9.90 5.97 4.89
CA PRO A 330 9.93 6.83 3.72
C PRO A 330 9.63 8.26 4.10
N VAL A 331 10.43 9.17 3.57
CA VAL A 331 10.26 10.62 3.70
C VAL A 331 9.99 11.21 2.32
N ASP A 332 8.87 11.93 2.19
CA ASP A 332 8.51 12.65 0.97
C ASP A 332 9.55 13.74 0.68
N ILE A 333 10.20 13.63 -0.48
CA ILE A 333 11.24 14.56 -0.91
C ILE A 333 10.69 15.72 -1.73
N ARG A 334 9.43 15.66 -2.20
CA ARG A 334 8.80 16.75 -2.97
C ARG A 334 8.89 18.12 -2.27
N PRO A 335 8.58 18.27 -0.97
CA PRO A 335 8.72 19.56 -0.29
C PRO A 335 10.17 19.94 0.04
N ARG A 336 11.12 19.01 -0.12
CA ARG A 336 12.54 19.19 0.25
C ARG A 336 13.44 19.47 -0.95
N LEU A 337 13.02 19.07 -2.15
CA LEU A 337 13.76 19.27 -3.39
C LEU A 337 13.36 20.59 -4.05
N LYS A 338 14.28 21.55 -4.12
CA LYS A 338 14.05 22.86 -4.75
C LYS A 338 14.52 22.89 -6.21
N CYS A 339 15.50 22.05 -6.56
CA CYS A 339 16.03 21.97 -7.92
C CYS A 339 16.34 20.50 -8.32
N PRO A 340 15.58 19.91 -9.28
CA PRO A 340 14.33 20.43 -9.84
C PRO A 340 13.19 20.35 -8.82
N GLN A 341 12.35 21.40 -8.73
CA GLN A 341 11.16 21.33 -7.89
C GLN A 341 10.14 20.36 -8.50
N LEU A 342 9.75 19.33 -7.75
CA LEU A 342 8.71 18.41 -8.18
C LEU A 342 7.32 19.04 -7.95
N PRO A 343 6.44 19.07 -8.97
CA PRO A 343 5.09 19.56 -8.78
C PRO A 343 4.30 18.59 -7.87
N PRO A 344 3.28 19.07 -7.13
CA PRO A 344 2.39 18.19 -6.37
C PRO A 344 1.68 17.12 -7.22
N SER A 345 1.55 17.36 -8.53
CA SER A 345 0.99 16.42 -9.51
C SER A 345 2.00 15.38 -10.02
N TYR A 346 3.25 15.37 -9.53
CA TYR A 346 4.24 14.32 -9.85
C TYR A 346 3.70 12.95 -9.42
N THR A 347 3.63 12.04 -10.38
CA THR A 347 2.97 10.74 -10.17
C THR A 347 3.90 9.60 -9.82
N GLY A 348 5.22 9.81 -9.80
CA GLY A 348 6.17 8.74 -9.49
C GLY A 348 6.40 8.56 -8.01
N ASN A 349 7.31 7.67 -7.68
CA ASN A 349 7.82 7.58 -6.32
C ASN A 349 8.82 8.72 -6.07
N ALA A 350 8.57 9.55 -5.05
CA ALA A 350 9.51 10.56 -4.59
C ALA A 350 9.64 10.50 -3.07
N THR A 351 10.14 9.36 -2.60
CA THR A 351 10.46 9.12 -1.19
C THR A 351 11.88 8.63 -1.05
N ILE A 352 12.56 9.07 0.00
CA ILE A 352 13.84 8.51 0.43
C ILE A 352 13.64 7.94 1.83
N ASP A 353 14.09 6.71 2.02
CA ASP A 353 14.09 6.08 3.33
C ASP A 353 15.21 6.67 4.18
N VAL A 354 14.86 7.10 5.40
CA VAL A 354 15.89 7.26 6.42
C VAL A 354 16.48 5.90 6.76
N ASN A 355 17.71 5.87 7.26
CA ASN A 355 18.31 4.66 7.80
C ASN A 355 18.99 4.98 9.12
N TRP A 356 18.57 4.31 10.19
CA TRP A 356 19.25 4.38 11.49
C TRP A 356 19.45 2.99 12.06
N LYS A 357 20.59 2.74 12.70
CA LYS A 357 20.97 1.41 13.21
C LYS A 357 21.21 1.45 14.71
N ALA A 358 20.80 0.39 15.39
CA ALA A 358 21.11 0.11 16.79
C ALA A 358 21.32 -1.39 16.99
N THR A 359 22.07 -1.79 18.02
CA THR A 359 22.16 -3.21 18.39
C THR A 359 20.90 -3.64 19.14
N CYS A 360 20.61 -4.95 19.15
CA CYS A 360 19.51 -5.48 19.94
C CYS A 360 19.67 -5.16 21.43
N ARG A 361 20.90 -5.16 21.97
CA ARG A 361 21.18 -4.71 23.34
C ARG A 361 20.77 -3.27 23.55
N GLU A 362 21.16 -2.35 22.65
CA GLU A 362 20.76 -0.95 22.76
C GLU A 362 19.24 -0.79 22.69
N LEU A 363 18.58 -1.53 21.81
CA LEU A 363 17.12 -1.50 21.69
C LEU A 363 16.43 -2.07 22.93
N GLU A 364 17.01 -3.05 23.61
CA GLU A 364 16.46 -3.62 24.84
C GLU A 364 16.68 -2.71 26.06
N GLU A 365 17.91 -2.21 26.23
CA GLU A 365 18.36 -1.57 27.48
C GLU A 365 18.19 -0.05 27.52
N LYS A 366 18.21 0.65 26.37
CA LYS A 366 18.18 2.12 26.38
C LYS A 366 16.86 2.69 26.91
N PRO A 367 16.87 3.84 27.59
CA PRO A 367 15.64 4.56 27.91
C PRO A 367 14.83 4.89 26.65
N PHE A 368 13.50 4.82 26.75
CA PHE A 368 12.61 5.12 25.63
C PHE A 368 12.83 6.52 25.00
N PRO A 369 13.12 7.61 25.77
CA PRO A 369 13.48 8.90 25.19
C PRO A 369 14.64 8.85 24.20
N GLU A 370 15.66 8.03 24.48
CA GLU A 370 16.82 7.90 23.60
C GLU A 370 16.46 7.19 22.29
N LEU A 371 15.58 6.19 22.33
CA LEU A 371 15.09 5.54 21.12
C LEU A 371 14.26 6.50 20.25
N VAL A 372 13.44 7.33 20.88
CA VAL A 372 12.66 8.36 20.20
C VAL A 372 13.57 9.43 19.58
N GLU A 373 14.67 9.77 20.26
CA GLU A 373 15.70 10.68 19.74
C GLU A 373 16.41 10.10 18.52
N MET A 374 16.76 8.81 18.53
CA MET A 374 17.33 8.13 17.34
C MET A 374 16.40 8.23 16.13
N VAL A 375 15.13 7.89 16.31
CA VAL A 375 14.11 8.04 15.25
C VAL A 375 13.94 9.52 14.85
N SER A 376 14.02 10.45 15.79
CA SER A 376 13.90 11.88 15.49
C SER A 376 15.02 12.37 14.57
N ASN A 377 16.27 12.07 14.94
CA ASN A 377 17.47 12.58 14.28
C ASN A 377 17.61 12.05 12.85
N ALA A 378 17.21 10.80 12.60
CA ALA A 378 17.26 10.20 11.27
C ALA A 378 16.47 11.01 10.22
N SER A 379 15.32 11.59 10.59
CA SER A 379 14.50 12.38 9.65
C SER A 379 15.07 13.76 9.30
N SER A 380 15.87 14.36 10.19
CA SER A 380 16.48 15.68 9.98
C SER A 380 17.70 15.64 9.05
N GLU A 381 18.29 14.46 8.83
CA GLU A 381 19.45 14.30 7.95
C GLU A 381 19.09 14.36 6.46
N ILE A 382 17.82 14.12 6.10
CA ILE A 382 17.35 14.22 4.72
C ILE A 382 17.13 15.70 4.35
N THR A 383 18.23 16.41 4.11
CA THR A 383 18.25 17.76 3.51
C THR A 383 18.25 17.69 1.98
N GLU A 384 18.11 18.84 1.31
CA GLU A 384 18.22 18.90 -0.15
C GLU A 384 19.59 18.41 -0.66
N GLU A 385 20.67 18.78 0.04
CA GLU A 385 22.03 18.35 -0.26
C GLU A 385 22.20 16.85 -0.09
N TYR A 386 21.61 16.27 0.96
CA TYR A 386 21.58 14.82 1.15
C TYR A 386 20.84 14.12 0.00
N ILE A 387 19.64 14.61 -0.35
CA ILE A 387 18.84 14.05 -1.45
C ILE A 387 19.66 14.05 -2.75
N LYS A 388 20.27 15.18 -3.11
CA LYS A 388 21.10 15.30 -4.33
C LYS A 388 22.30 14.35 -4.29
N ARG A 389 22.99 14.26 -3.16
CA ARG A 389 24.12 13.32 -3.00
C ARG A 389 23.69 11.87 -3.19
N ILE A 390 22.56 11.47 -2.62
CA ILE A 390 22.03 10.10 -2.75
C ILE A 390 21.64 9.81 -4.20
N ILE A 391 20.99 10.76 -4.89
CA ILE A 391 20.71 10.66 -6.33
C ILE A 391 22.03 10.50 -7.08
N ASP A 392 22.96 11.43 -6.96
CA ASP A 392 24.22 11.44 -7.74
C ASP A 392 25.10 10.21 -7.51
N SER A 393 25.16 9.72 -6.26
CA SER A 393 25.95 8.55 -5.88
C SER A 393 25.29 7.21 -6.23
N GLY A 394 23.96 7.19 -6.36
CA GLY A 394 23.19 5.96 -6.43
C GLY A 394 23.26 5.11 -5.15
N GLU A 395 23.60 5.67 -3.98
CA GLU A 395 23.69 4.94 -2.70
C GLU A 395 22.38 4.18 -2.35
N TRP A 396 21.23 4.72 -2.76
CA TRP A 396 19.91 4.09 -2.63
C TRP A 396 19.73 2.79 -3.46
N LEU A 397 20.68 2.45 -4.35
CA LEU A 397 20.67 1.25 -5.19
C LEU A 397 21.19 0.01 -4.47
N SER A 398 21.59 0.16 -3.19
CA SER A 398 21.98 -0.96 -2.33
C SER A 398 20.84 -1.95 -2.08
N GLY A 399 19.63 -1.66 -2.57
CA GLY A 399 18.47 -2.54 -2.57
C GLY A 399 17.49 -2.19 -1.46
N PHE A 400 16.35 -2.88 -1.45
CA PHE A 400 15.41 -2.78 -0.35
C PHE A 400 16.01 -3.47 0.88
N PRO A 401 15.94 -2.87 2.08
CA PRO A 401 16.62 -3.40 3.25
C PRO A 401 15.91 -4.64 3.79
N HIS A 402 16.33 -5.82 3.34
CA HIS A 402 15.80 -7.10 3.81
C HIS A 402 16.31 -7.45 5.20
N GLY A 403 15.40 -7.88 6.08
CA GLY A 403 15.71 -8.23 7.47
C GLY A 403 15.73 -7.05 8.45
N ASP A 404 15.51 -5.83 7.97
CA ASP A 404 15.36 -4.62 8.77
C ASP A 404 13.88 -4.31 9.08
N VAL A 405 13.63 -3.26 9.87
CA VAL A 405 12.29 -2.79 10.19
C VAL A 405 11.96 -1.58 9.33
N ILE A 406 10.90 -1.66 8.53
CA ILE A 406 10.37 -0.52 7.76
C ILE A 406 9.04 -0.10 8.36
N VAL A 407 8.87 1.20 8.64
CA VAL A 407 7.60 1.77 9.11
C VAL A 407 7.07 2.76 8.08
N SER A 408 6.12 2.33 7.26
CA SER A 408 5.45 3.19 6.29
C SER A 408 4.26 3.91 6.94
N SER A 409 4.34 5.23 7.08
CA SER A 409 3.29 6.03 7.72
C SER A 409 2.28 6.58 6.72
N TRP A 410 1.07 6.06 6.78
CA TRP A 410 -0.08 6.51 5.99
C TRP A 410 -0.91 7.59 6.68
N MET A 411 -0.59 7.90 7.94
CA MET A 411 -1.39 8.80 8.78
C MET A 411 -1.72 10.11 8.08
N ASN A 412 -0.79 10.70 7.32
CA ASN A 412 -0.96 12.02 6.70
C ASN A 412 -1.19 11.98 5.19
N LEU A 413 -1.39 10.80 4.60
CA LEU A 413 -1.70 10.70 3.18
C LEU A 413 -3.10 11.26 2.89
N GLY A 414 -4.07 11.09 3.80
CA GLY A 414 -5.41 11.64 3.65
C GLY A 414 -6.25 10.88 2.63
N PHE A 415 -6.13 9.56 2.60
CA PHE A 415 -7.01 8.70 1.79
C PHE A 415 -8.45 8.77 2.30
N GLU A 416 -8.64 8.93 3.61
CA GLU A 416 -9.91 9.12 4.28
C GLU A 416 -10.61 10.44 3.92
N ASP A 417 -9.86 11.41 3.38
CA ASP A 417 -10.42 12.70 2.96
C ASP A 417 -10.89 12.75 1.52
N VAL A 418 -10.59 11.72 0.72
CA VAL A 418 -11.01 11.67 -0.69
C VAL A 418 -12.54 11.67 -0.72
N GLU A 419 -13.10 12.71 -1.34
CA GLU A 419 -14.53 12.89 -1.44
C GLU A 419 -15.06 12.27 -2.73
N TYR A 420 -15.79 11.18 -2.57
CA TYR A 420 -16.50 10.52 -3.66
C TYR A 420 -17.89 11.15 -3.82
N PRO A 421 -18.56 10.96 -4.97
CA PRO A 421 -19.93 11.45 -5.17
C PRO A 421 -20.95 10.94 -4.15
N TRP A 422 -20.68 9.78 -3.53
CA TRP A 422 -21.47 9.18 -2.45
C TRP A 422 -20.94 9.49 -1.04
N GLY A 423 -19.98 10.42 -0.93
CA GLY A 423 -19.37 10.84 0.32
C GLY A 423 -18.01 10.21 0.61
N LYS A 424 -17.41 10.62 1.73
CA LYS A 424 -16.12 10.10 2.21
C LYS A 424 -16.23 8.64 2.65
N PRO A 425 -15.12 7.87 2.56
CA PRO A 425 -15.09 6.51 3.09
C PRO A 425 -15.34 6.51 4.61
N LYS A 426 -16.04 5.49 5.09
CA LYS A 426 -16.22 5.22 6.53
C LYS A 426 -14.90 4.84 7.20
N CYS A 427 -14.08 4.10 6.47
CA CYS A 427 -12.80 3.58 6.91
C CYS A 427 -11.94 3.33 5.67
N VAL A 428 -10.65 3.67 5.75
CA VAL A 428 -9.65 3.31 4.76
C VAL A 428 -8.55 2.54 5.46
N CYS A 429 -8.20 1.38 4.94
CA CYS A 429 -7.16 0.53 5.50
C CYS A 429 -6.15 0.09 4.44
N PRO A 430 -4.91 -0.21 4.86
CA PRO A 430 -3.96 -0.90 4.00
C PRO A 430 -4.43 -2.30 3.67
N LEU A 431 -4.14 -2.72 2.45
CA LEU A 431 -4.26 -4.09 1.97
C LEU A 431 -2.87 -4.49 1.45
N VAL A 432 -2.03 -5.01 2.35
CA VAL A 432 -0.67 -5.45 2.01
C VAL A 432 -0.76 -6.90 1.60
N LEU A 433 -0.48 -7.16 0.32
CA LEU A 433 -0.69 -8.46 -0.32
C LEU A 433 0.64 -9.15 -0.64
N SER A 434 1.74 -8.71 -0.03
CA SER A 434 3.06 -9.29 -0.25
C SER A 434 3.50 -10.14 0.93
N ASP A 435 4.32 -11.15 0.66
CA ASP A 435 5.03 -11.96 1.66
C ASP A 435 6.11 -11.17 2.44
N TRP A 436 6.08 -9.84 2.34
CA TRP A 436 7.09 -8.97 2.93
C TRP A 436 6.74 -8.69 4.38
N ASN A 437 7.36 -9.47 5.26
CA ASN A 437 7.26 -9.30 6.70
C ASN A 437 8.14 -8.17 7.26
N ASP A 438 8.87 -7.42 6.41
CA ASP A 438 9.76 -6.30 6.79
C ASP A 438 9.01 -4.96 6.95
N ILE A 439 7.87 -4.78 6.26
CA ILE A 439 7.08 -3.54 6.29
C ILE A 439 6.00 -3.59 7.38
N ILE A 440 5.93 -2.54 8.17
CA ILE A 440 4.81 -2.24 9.07
C ILE A 440 4.13 -0.97 8.56
N ILE A 441 2.80 -1.03 8.38
CA ILE A 441 2.03 0.14 7.95
C ILE A 441 1.37 0.78 9.15
N LEU A 442 1.71 2.03 9.41
CA LEU A 442 1.09 2.88 10.42
C LEU A 442 0.00 3.73 9.79
N PHE A 443 -1.25 3.52 10.16
CA PHE A 443 -2.42 4.20 9.58
C PHE A 443 -3.41 4.66 10.66
N ARG A 444 -4.38 5.47 10.25
CA ARG A 444 -5.48 5.95 11.10
C ARG A 444 -6.80 5.51 10.49
N GLU A 445 -7.79 5.26 11.33
CA GLU A 445 -9.16 5.06 10.88
C GLU A 445 -9.81 6.40 10.56
N ASN A 446 -9.69 7.37 11.48
CA ASN A 446 -10.18 8.73 11.34
C ASN A 446 -9.13 9.73 11.84
N LYS A 447 -9.08 10.94 11.26
CA LYS A 447 -8.20 12.01 11.73
C LYS A 447 -8.54 12.48 13.15
N CYS A 448 -9.81 12.43 13.54
CA CYS A 448 -10.33 13.10 14.73
C CYS A 448 -10.38 12.22 15.98
N ASP A 449 -10.28 10.90 15.87
CA ASP A 449 -10.44 9.98 17.02
C ASP A 449 -9.19 9.89 17.91
N GLY A 450 -8.06 10.42 17.44
CA GLY A 450 -6.79 10.37 18.14
C GLY A 450 -6.10 9.00 18.13
N ARG A 451 -6.70 7.97 17.54
CA ARG A 451 -6.18 6.60 17.47
C ARG A 451 -5.11 6.45 16.39
N ALA A 452 -4.38 5.34 16.48
CA ALA A 452 -3.51 4.86 15.42
C ALA A 452 -3.51 3.34 15.42
N ASN A 453 -3.25 2.76 14.24
CA ASN A 453 -3.15 1.32 14.06
C ASN A 453 -1.85 1.01 13.33
N ILE A 454 -1.23 -0.13 13.68
CA ILE A 454 -0.17 -0.72 12.87
C ILE A 454 -0.63 -2.07 12.31
N LEU A 455 -0.43 -2.27 11.02
CA LEU A 455 -0.58 -3.57 10.36
C LEU A 455 0.79 -4.26 10.37
N VAL A 456 0.86 -5.43 10.98
CA VAL A 456 2.11 -6.19 11.17
C VAL A 456 1.91 -7.58 10.57
N THR A 457 2.82 -7.97 9.67
CA THR A 457 2.88 -9.32 9.10
C THR A 457 4.20 -9.96 9.53
N LEU A 458 4.14 -11.09 10.22
CA LEU A 458 5.32 -11.81 10.75
C LEU A 458 5.08 -13.33 10.75
N PRO A 459 6.13 -14.16 10.74
CA PRO A 459 6.00 -15.58 11.06
C PRO A 459 5.37 -15.77 12.44
N HIS A 460 4.60 -16.83 12.63
CA HIS A 460 3.84 -17.07 13.86
C HIS A 460 4.68 -16.92 15.15
N GLU A 461 5.85 -17.55 15.24
CA GLU A 461 6.74 -17.43 16.43
C GLU A 461 7.26 -16.01 16.67
N GLU A 462 7.49 -15.24 15.62
CA GLU A 462 7.91 -13.83 15.73
C GLU A 462 6.72 -12.95 16.13
N MET A 463 5.52 -13.27 15.65
CA MET A 463 4.29 -12.54 15.97
C MET A 463 3.95 -12.64 17.46
N ASP A 464 4.05 -13.82 18.07
CA ASP A 464 3.77 -14.01 19.50
C ASP A 464 4.75 -13.22 20.38
N LYS A 465 6.03 -13.22 20.00
CA LYS A 465 7.06 -12.41 20.68
C LYS A 465 6.81 -10.92 20.49
N PHE A 466 6.50 -10.49 19.26
CA PHE A 466 6.18 -9.11 18.96
C PHE A 466 5.00 -8.64 19.81
N GLN A 467 3.92 -9.43 19.90
CA GLN A 467 2.74 -9.11 20.70
C GLN A 467 3.08 -8.98 22.19
N SER A 468 3.88 -9.91 22.73
CA SER A 468 4.32 -9.88 24.13
C SER A 468 5.16 -8.62 24.43
N LEU A 469 6.13 -8.31 23.57
CA LEU A 469 6.99 -7.13 23.70
C LEU A 469 6.18 -5.83 23.52
N PHE A 470 5.23 -5.83 22.58
CA PHE A 470 4.35 -4.71 22.32
C PHE A 470 3.58 -4.32 23.58
N GLN A 471 3.03 -5.29 24.31
CA GLN A 471 2.32 -5.04 25.57
C GLN A 471 3.29 -4.66 26.70
N MET A 472 4.38 -5.41 26.86
CA MET A 472 5.39 -5.17 27.91
C MET A 472 5.95 -3.74 27.88
N PHE A 473 6.33 -3.23 26.71
CA PHE A 473 6.89 -1.88 26.61
C PHE A 473 5.83 -0.76 26.67
N MET A 474 4.55 -1.11 26.52
CA MET A 474 3.43 -0.17 26.69
C MET A 474 3.12 0.08 28.16
N GLU A 475 3.22 -0.94 29.01
CA GLU A 475 2.97 -0.86 30.45
C GLU A 475 3.90 0.16 31.14
N LYS A 476 3.37 0.86 32.16
CA LYS A 476 4.20 1.76 32.98
C LYS A 476 5.09 0.89 33.89
N PRO A 477 6.41 1.14 33.98
CA PRO A 477 7.27 0.44 34.91
C PRO A 477 6.84 0.64 36.36
#